data_AF-A0A957GCP3-F1
#
_entry.id   AF-A0A957GCP3-F1
#
_cell.length_a   1.000
_cell.length_b   1.000
_cell.length_c   1.000
_cell.angle_alpha   90.00
_cell.angle_beta   90.00
_cell.angle_gamma   90.00
#
_symmetry.space_group_name_H-M   'P 1'
#
loop_
_entity.id
_entity.type
_entity.pdbx_description
1 polymer ?
#
loop_
_entity_poly.entity_id
_entity_poly.type
_entity_poly.pdbx_seq_one_letter_code
_entity_poly.pdbx_strand_id
1 'polypeptide(L)'
;MREVVVDEKLGKKRETRKMKKRDEWIDLFSQKSEEVSQWREERPKATFNEIEAEVDKQLASVRTKMLQELVLESKLQNLSQLSEEERPTCPHCGKPMAANGQQKR
;
A
#
# COMPACT_ATOMS: atom_id res chain seq x y z
N MET A 1 -17.38 27.14 -18.55
CA MET A 1 -16.26 26.16 -18.57
C MET A 1 -15.11 26.76 -17.77
N ARG A 2 -14.71 26.16 -16.65
CA ARG A 2 -13.45 26.53 -15.97
C ARG A 2 -12.38 25.59 -16.52
N GLU A 3 -11.43 26.14 -17.28
CA GLU A 3 -10.23 25.40 -17.68
C GLU A 3 -9.45 25.00 -16.44
N VAL A 4 -9.32 23.70 -16.22
CA VAL A 4 -8.37 23.16 -15.27
C VAL A 4 -7.01 23.24 -15.94
N VAL A 5 -6.31 24.37 -15.78
CA VAL A 5 -4.90 24.47 -16.14
C VAL A 5 -4.14 23.57 -15.15
N VAL A 6 -3.92 22.33 -15.55
CA VAL A 6 -3.06 21.41 -14.79
C VAL A 6 -1.64 21.93 -14.98
N ASP A 7 -1.13 22.65 -13.97
CA ASP A 7 0.23 23.18 -13.95
C ASP A 7 1.24 22.06 -14.28
N GLU A 8 1.96 22.21 -15.39
CA GLU A 8 2.90 21.22 -15.94
C GLU A 8 3.99 20.84 -14.92
N LYS A 9 4.33 21.75 -13.98
CA LYS A 9 5.29 21.49 -12.90
C LYS A 9 4.69 20.59 -11.82
N LEU A 10 3.38 20.67 -11.55
CA LEU A 10 2.68 19.74 -10.66
C LEU A 10 2.60 18.32 -11.26
N GLY A 11 2.48 18.22 -12.59
CA GLY A 11 2.54 16.95 -13.32
C GLY A 11 3.88 16.24 -13.15
N LYS A 12 4.99 16.93 -13.48
CA LYS A 12 6.36 16.40 -13.36
C LYS A 12 6.73 16.01 -11.91
N LYS A 13 6.26 16.78 -10.91
CA LYS A 13 6.50 16.48 -9.49
C LYS A 13 5.72 15.26 -9.00
N ARG A 14 4.53 15.00 -9.56
CA ARG A 14 3.74 13.79 -9.24
C ARG A 14 4.35 12.54 -9.86
N GLU A 15 4.83 12.64 -11.09
CA GLU A 15 5.42 11.52 -11.84
C GLU A 15 6.76 11.07 -11.23
N THR A 16 7.63 12.03 -10.89
CA THR A 16 8.89 11.76 -10.14
C THR A 16 8.64 11.11 -8.78
N ARG A 17 7.59 11.55 -8.05
CA ARG A 17 7.19 10.93 -6.77
C ARG A 17 6.67 9.51 -6.95
N LYS A 18 5.91 9.23 -8.01
CA LYS A 18 5.42 7.87 -8.32
C LYS A 18 6.56 6.93 -8.69
N MET A 19 7.51 7.39 -9.50
CA MET A 19 8.69 6.61 -9.89
C MET A 19 9.51 6.24 -8.65
N LYS A 20 9.81 7.22 -7.80
CA LYS A 20 10.55 7.00 -6.55
C LYS A 20 9.90 5.97 -5.62
N LYS A 21 8.56 5.97 -5.48
CA LYS A 21 7.85 4.95 -4.68
C LYS A 21 7.98 3.55 -5.26
N ARG A 22 7.95 3.44 -6.59
CA ARG A 22 8.12 2.16 -7.28
C ARG A 22 9.51 1.60 -7.03
N ASP A 23 10.52 2.46 -7.05
CA ASP A 23 11.91 2.09 -6.74
C ASP A 23 12.02 1.62 -5.27
N GLU A 24 11.43 2.35 -4.32
CA GLU A 24 11.39 1.95 -2.90
C GLU A 24 10.73 0.56 -2.68
N TRP A 25 9.73 0.19 -3.48
CA TRP A 25 9.11 -1.13 -3.41
C TRP A 25 10.01 -2.22 -3.98
N ILE A 26 10.69 -1.93 -5.11
CA ILE A 26 11.62 -2.86 -5.74
C ILE A 26 12.81 -3.12 -4.81
N ASP A 27 13.34 -2.08 -4.17
CA ASP A 27 14.44 -2.20 -3.22
C ASP A 27 14.05 -3.05 -2.01
N LEU A 28 12.89 -2.79 -1.41
CA LEU A 28 12.40 -3.58 -0.28
C LEU A 28 12.14 -5.05 -0.67
N PHE A 29 11.56 -5.29 -1.84
CA PHE A 29 11.37 -6.66 -2.34
C PHE A 29 12.70 -7.37 -2.58
N SER A 30 13.68 -6.68 -3.16
CA SER A 30 15.01 -7.23 -3.42
C SER A 30 15.71 -7.61 -2.12
N GLN A 31 15.67 -6.73 -1.12
CA GLN A 31 16.19 -7.01 0.22
C GLN A 31 15.52 -8.25 0.83
N LYS A 32 14.19 -8.33 0.76
CA LYS A 32 13.43 -9.45 1.37
C LYS A 32 13.67 -10.77 0.65
N SER A 33 13.89 -10.74 -0.66
CA SER A 33 14.24 -11.93 -1.45
C SER A 33 15.64 -12.46 -1.13
N GLU A 34 16.58 -11.56 -0.85
CA GLU A 34 17.93 -11.91 -0.38
C GLU A 34 17.87 -12.60 0.99
N GLU A 35 17.05 -12.08 1.93
CA GLU A 35 16.85 -12.70 3.24
C GLU A 35 16.27 -14.13 3.14
N VAL A 36 15.36 -14.39 2.19
CA VAL A 36 14.85 -15.75 1.92
C VAL A 36 15.96 -16.66 1.36
N SER A 37 16.78 -16.15 0.44
CA SER A 37 17.88 -16.92 -0.16
C SER A 37 18.89 -17.35 0.90
N GLN A 38 19.33 -16.41 1.76
CA GLN A 38 20.24 -16.69 2.86
C GLN A 38 19.66 -17.71 3.85
N TRP A 39 18.38 -17.54 4.22
CA TRP A 39 17.70 -18.50 5.08
C TRP A 39 17.67 -19.92 4.47
N ARG A 40 17.52 -20.03 3.14
CA ARG A 40 17.49 -21.31 2.44
C ARG A 40 18.87 -21.98 2.38
N GLU A 41 19.94 -21.21 2.25
CA GLU A 41 21.32 -21.73 2.31
C GLU A 41 21.63 -22.32 3.68
N GLU A 42 21.17 -21.67 4.75
CA GLU A 42 21.30 -22.19 6.12
C GLU A 42 20.45 -23.43 6.38
N ARG A 43 19.39 -23.66 5.58
CA ARG A 43 18.39 -24.73 5.77
C ARG A 43 18.19 -25.55 4.49
N PRO A 44 19.22 -26.30 4.05
CA PRO A 44 19.13 -27.09 2.82
C PRO A 44 18.06 -28.19 2.89
N LYS A 45 17.68 -28.62 4.09
CA LYS A 45 16.65 -29.66 4.35
C LYS A 45 15.29 -29.09 4.77
N ALA A 46 15.07 -27.78 4.65
CA ALA A 46 13.76 -27.19 4.93
C ALA A 46 12.66 -27.89 4.12
N THR A 47 11.57 -28.20 4.79
CA THR A 47 10.35 -28.72 4.18
C THR A 47 9.66 -27.64 3.36
N PHE A 48 8.76 -28.05 2.48
CA PHE A 48 7.96 -27.12 1.67
C PHE A 48 7.19 -26.12 2.55
N ASN A 49 6.55 -26.60 3.62
CA ASN A 49 5.80 -25.75 4.54
C ASN A 49 6.69 -24.70 5.24
N GLU A 50 7.92 -25.05 5.61
CA GLU A 50 8.86 -24.10 6.21
C GLU A 50 9.31 -23.04 5.21
N ILE A 51 9.51 -23.44 3.95
CA ILE A 51 9.85 -22.51 2.86
C ILE A 51 8.70 -21.54 2.61
N GLU A 52 7.45 -22.03 2.51
CA GLU A 52 6.27 -21.17 2.37
C GLU A 52 6.15 -20.19 3.53
N ALA A 53 6.29 -20.67 4.77
CA ALA A 53 6.18 -19.82 5.95
C ALA A 53 7.23 -18.70 5.99
N GLU A 54 8.49 -18.98 5.61
CA GLU A 54 9.51 -17.93 5.57
C GLU A 54 9.28 -16.95 4.42
N VAL A 55 8.89 -17.43 3.23
CA VAL A 55 8.54 -16.56 2.09
C VAL A 55 7.40 -15.63 2.47
N ASP A 56 6.31 -16.17 3.04
CA ASP A 56 5.15 -15.38 3.47
C ASP A 56 5.52 -14.34 4.52
N LYS A 57 6.34 -14.73 5.51
CA LYS A 57 6.83 -13.84 6.55
C LYS A 57 7.61 -12.65 5.96
N GLN A 58 8.50 -12.90 5.00
CA GLN A 58 9.29 -11.83 4.40
C GLN A 58 8.46 -10.92 3.51
N LEU A 59 7.59 -11.50 2.67
CA LEU A 59 6.72 -10.75 1.76
C LEU A 59 5.60 -9.99 2.47
N ALA A 60 5.22 -10.38 3.70
CA ALA A 60 4.25 -9.63 4.51
C ALA A 60 4.68 -8.16 4.73
N SER A 61 5.98 -7.90 4.85
CA SER A 61 6.52 -6.54 5.02
C SER A 61 6.34 -5.69 3.76
N VAL A 62 6.65 -6.26 2.58
CA VAL A 62 6.46 -5.62 1.27
C VAL A 62 4.97 -5.31 1.06
N ARG A 63 4.11 -6.29 1.30
CA ARG A 63 2.65 -6.13 1.20
C ARG A 63 2.14 -5.01 2.11
N THR A 64 2.62 -4.94 3.34
CA THR A 64 2.20 -3.91 4.30
C THR A 64 2.55 -2.51 3.80
N LYS A 65 3.78 -2.32 3.31
CA LYS A 65 4.25 -1.05 2.76
C LYS A 65 3.44 -0.63 1.52
N MET A 66 3.20 -1.55 0.60
CA MET A 66 2.36 -1.29 -0.60
C MET A 66 0.95 -0.87 -0.20
N LEU A 67 0.31 -1.61 0.71
CA LEU A 67 -1.05 -1.29 1.17
C LEU A 67 -1.10 0.06 1.86
N GLN A 68 -0.15 0.37 2.73
CA GLN A 68 -0.08 1.66 3.40
C GLN A 68 -0.03 2.80 2.38
N GLU A 69 0.84 2.70 1.37
CA GLU A 69 0.97 3.75 0.37
C GLU A 69 -0.24 3.90 -0.55
N LEU A 70 -0.83 2.79 -0.98
CA LEU A 70 -2.03 2.80 -1.82
C LEU A 70 -3.24 3.36 -1.05
N VAL A 71 -3.37 3.04 0.25
CA VAL A 71 -4.42 3.62 1.10
C VAL A 71 -4.19 5.11 1.33
N LEU A 72 -2.94 5.55 1.53
CA LEU A 72 -2.61 6.97 1.67
C LEU A 72 -2.81 7.77 0.37
N GLU A 73 -2.80 7.12 -0.80
CA GLU A 73 -3.15 7.76 -2.07
C GLU A 73 -4.66 7.77 -2.34
N SER A 74 -5.44 7.01 -1.57
CA SER A 74 -6.88 6.94 -1.75
C SER A 74 -7.56 8.25 -1.37
N LYS A 75 -8.46 8.73 -2.23
CA LYS A 75 -9.37 9.84 -1.89
C LYS A 75 -10.26 9.53 -0.68
N LEU A 76 -10.38 8.25 -0.32
CA LEU A 76 -11.12 7.76 0.86
C LEU A 76 -10.26 7.72 2.13
N GLN A 77 -8.99 8.14 2.08
CA GLN A 77 -8.10 8.17 3.26
C GLN A 77 -8.71 8.97 4.42
N ASN A 78 -9.48 10.02 4.10
CA ASN A 78 -10.11 10.86 5.10
C ASN A 78 -11.62 11.02 4.86
N LEU A 79 -12.39 10.01 5.27
CA LEU A 79 -13.86 10.05 5.24
C LEU A 79 -14.46 11.27 5.94
N SER A 80 -13.78 11.84 6.95
CA SER A 80 -14.25 13.04 7.64
C SER A 80 -14.22 14.30 6.77
N GLN A 81 -13.40 14.31 5.71
CA GLN A 81 -13.32 15.41 4.74
C GLN A 81 -14.32 15.27 3.59
N LEU A 82 -15.00 14.12 3.47
CA LEU A 82 -16.06 13.90 2.49
C LEU A 82 -17.42 14.28 3.09
N SER A 83 -18.29 14.85 2.26
CA SER A 83 -19.70 15.05 2.62
C SER A 83 -20.39 13.71 2.82
N GLU A 84 -21.53 13.66 3.51
CA GLU A 84 -22.23 12.39 3.75
C GLU A 84 -22.66 11.70 2.45
N GLU A 85 -22.98 12.47 1.40
CA GLU A 85 -23.38 11.99 0.09
C GLU A 85 -22.22 11.40 -0.72
N GLU A 86 -20.99 11.89 -0.48
CA GLU A 86 -19.77 11.41 -1.15
C GLU A 86 -19.14 10.20 -0.45
N ARG A 87 -19.61 9.86 0.77
CA ARG A 87 -19.10 8.72 1.52
C ARG A 87 -19.59 7.40 0.92
N PRO A 88 -18.75 6.35 0.93
CA PRO A 88 -19.20 5.01 0.59
C PRO A 88 -20.34 4.58 1.52
N THR A 89 -21.30 3.87 0.95
CA THR A 89 -22.43 3.30 1.69
C THR A 89 -22.10 1.90 2.19
N CYS A 90 -22.69 1.53 3.32
CA CYS A 90 -22.58 0.17 3.84
C CYS A 90 -23.27 -0.81 2.89
N PRO A 91 -22.60 -1.89 2.43
CA PRO A 91 -23.22 -2.86 1.52
C PRO A 91 -24.36 -3.65 2.18
N HIS A 92 -24.46 -3.64 3.51
CA HIS A 92 -25.51 -4.35 4.25
C HIS A 92 -26.75 -3.49 4.55
N CYS A 93 -26.58 -2.20 4.84
CA CYS A 93 -27.69 -1.33 5.29
C CYS A 93 -27.90 -0.08 4.43
N GLY A 94 -27.03 0.18 3.45
CA GLY A 94 -27.14 1.32 2.53
C GLY A 94 -26.82 2.69 3.13
N LYS A 95 -26.61 2.79 4.45
CA LYS A 95 -26.31 4.07 5.12
C LYS A 95 -24.87 4.52 4.83
N PRO A 96 -24.59 5.84 4.73
CA PRO A 96 -23.23 6.36 4.63
C PRO A 96 -22.34 5.87 5.78
N MET A 97 -21.10 5.49 5.49
CA MET A 97 -20.15 5.02 6.51
C MET A 97 -19.73 6.16 7.45
N ALA A 98 -19.65 5.87 8.75
CA ALA A 98 -19.11 6.79 9.74
C ALA A 98 -17.57 6.87 9.65
N ALA A 99 -17.00 8.06 9.90
CA ALA A 99 -15.57 8.33 9.80
C ALA A 99 -14.75 7.86 11.03
N ASN A 100 -15.06 6.67 11.58
CA ASN A 100 -14.48 6.18 12.84
C ASN A 100 -13.13 5.45 12.69
N GLY A 101 -12.60 5.33 11.47
CA GLY A 101 -11.42 4.52 11.16
C GLY A 101 -10.06 5.13 11.55
N GLN A 102 -10.02 6.41 11.93
CA GLN A 102 -8.78 7.06 12.38
C GLN A 102 -8.64 6.92 13.90
N GLN A 103 -7.95 5.86 14.34
CA GLN A 103 -7.56 5.69 15.74
C GLN A 103 -6.03 5.66 15.87
N LYS A 104 -5.51 6.30 16.92
CA LYS A 104 -4.11 6.12 17.32
C LYS A 104 -3.97 4.72 17.94
N ARG A 105 -3.05 3.92 17.42
CA ARG A 105 -2.63 2.65 18.03
C ARG A 105 -1.26 2.81 18.66
#